data_AF-A0AAV1WI50-F1
#
_entry.id   AF-A0AAV1WI50-F1
#
_cell.length_a   1.000
_cell.length_b   1.000
_cell.length_c   1.000
_cell.angle_alpha   90.00
_cell.angle_beta   90.00
_cell.angle_gamma   90.00
#
_symmetry.space_group_name_H-M   'P 1'
#
loop_
_entity.id
_entity.type
_entity.pdbx_description
1 polymer ?
#
loop_
_entity_poly.entity_id
_entity_poly.type
_entity_poly.pdbx_seq_one_letter_code
_entity_poly.pdbx_strand_id
1 'polypeptide(L)'
;MAKSTIILVSALCFLCLFDSAYCKDQFFVQGLVYCDTCRIQFITKLTEFLEGATVRMECKEENGGKVTFSKDAVTDASGSYKVEVDGDHEEDICEVKLIKSPRPDCSEIDTEFHLEQSAKVSITKNNGIISNVQSANPLGFLRKKRLPACAEVLKDLGVDDDGTPV
;
A
#
# COMPACT_ATOMS: atom_id res chain seq x y z
N MET A 1 -37.49 -46.05 23.92
CA MET A 1 -37.36 -44.65 23.46
C MET A 1 -36.19 -43.88 24.11
N ALA A 2 -35.24 -44.55 24.80
CA ALA A 2 -34.09 -43.88 25.43
C ALA A 2 -32.79 -43.94 24.60
N LYS A 3 -32.70 -44.84 23.60
CA LYS A 3 -31.50 -45.00 22.76
C LYS A 3 -31.38 -43.95 21.64
N SER A 4 -32.51 -43.50 21.06
CA SER A 4 -32.50 -42.45 20.02
C SER A 4 -32.14 -41.07 20.55
N THR A 5 -32.47 -40.77 21.81
CA THR A 5 -32.18 -39.46 22.42
C THR A 5 -30.69 -39.26 22.70
N ILE A 6 -29.96 -40.33 23.05
CA ILE A 6 -28.51 -40.28 23.28
C ILE A 6 -27.74 -40.02 21.97
N ILE A 7 -28.22 -40.57 20.85
CA ILE A 7 -27.60 -40.39 19.53
C ILE A 7 -27.82 -38.95 19.02
N LEU A 8 -28.99 -38.37 19.27
CA LEU A 8 -29.29 -36.99 18.86
C LEU A 8 -28.46 -35.94 19.62
N VAL A 9 -28.22 -36.15 20.92
CA VAL A 9 -27.41 -35.25 21.75
C VAL A 9 -25.93 -35.31 21.35
N SER A 10 -25.41 -36.49 21.01
CA SER A 10 -24.05 -36.67 20.49
C SER A 10 -23.83 -35.91 19.17
N ALA A 11 -24.78 -36.01 18.23
CA ALA A 11 -24.69 -35.34 16.93
C ALA A 11 -24.75 -33.80 17.04
N LEU A 12 -25.54 -33.25 17.97
CA LEU A 12 -25.58 -31.80 18.22
C LEU A 12 -24.25 -31.28 18.82
N CYS A 13 -23.58 -32.05 19.67
CA CYS A 13 -22.29 -31.65 20.24
C CYS A 13 -21.16 -31.60 19.19
N PHE A 14 -21.21 -32.43 18.14
CA PHE A 14 -20.23 -32.37 17.06
C PHE A 14 -20.44 -31.15 16.14
N LEU A 15 -21.66 -30.64 16.01
CA LEU A 15 -21.94 -29.45 15.20
C LEU A 15 -21.41 -28.15 15.85
N CYS A 16 -21.34 -28.10 17.18
CA CYS A 16 -20.78 -26.96 17.91
C CYS A 16 -19.25 -26.82 17.77
N LEU A 17 -18.55 -27.84 17.24
CA LEU A 17 -17.10 -27.83 17.05
C LEU A 17 -16.66 -27.36 15.66
N PHE A 18 -17.59 -27.22 14.70
CA PHE A 18 -17.28 -26.74 13.36
C PHE A 18 -17.28 -25.21 13.24
N ASP A 19 -17.66 -24.51 14.31
CA ASP A 19 -17.54 -23.06 14.41
C ASP A 19 -16.19 -22.68 15.05
N SER A 20 -15.11 -23.34 14.61
CA SER A 20 -13.79 -22.75 14.73
C SER A 20 -13.80 -21.53 13.82
N ALA A 21 -14.27 -20.41 14.35
CA ALA A 21 -14.12 -19.10 13.74
C ALA A 21 -12.63 -18.96 13.42
N TYR A 22 -12.27 -19.18 12.16
CA TYR A 22 -10.99 -18.79 11.62
C TYR A 22 -10.91 -17.29 11.86
N CYS A 23 -10.25 -16.89 12.95
CA CYS A 23 -9.90 -15.51 13.20
C CYS A 23 -8.91 -15.19 12.08
N LYS A 24 -9.44 -14.69 10.95
CA LYS A 24 -8.61 -14.26 9.84
C LYS A 24 -7.70 -13.18 10.36
N ASP A 25 -6.41 -13.35 10.12
CA ASP A 25 -5.44 -12.34 10.47
C ASP A 25 -5.81 -11.02 9.79
N GLN A 26 -5.64 -9.92 10.51
CA GLN A 26 -5.98 -8.59 10.03
C GLN A 26 -4.72 -7.73 10.05
N PHE A 27 -4.39 -7.17 8.90
CA PHE A 27 -3.26 -6.27 8.71
C PHE A 27 -3.73 -4.87 8.35
N PHE A 28 -2.88 -3.89 8.60
CA PHE A 28 -3.09 -2.51 8.18
C PHE A 28 -1.88 -2.01 7.41
N VAL A 29 -2.09 -1.57 6.18
CA VAL A 29 -1.06 -0.92 5.39
C VAL A 29 -1.25 0.58 5.48
N GLN A 30 -0.22 1.31 5.88
CA GLN A 30 -0.22 2.77 5.91
C GLN A 30 0.92 3.34 5.07
N GLY A 31 0.73 4.53 4.54
CA GLY A 31 1.75 5.21 3.75
C GLY A 31 1.37 6.66 3.47
N LEU A 32 2.23 7.32 2.72
CA LEU A 32 2.11 8.74 2.38
C LEU A 32 2.03 8.91 0.86
N VAL A 33 1.19 9.84 0.42
CA VAL A 33 1.19 10.33 -0.96
C VAL A 33 1.58 11.79 -0.98
N TYR A 34 2.48 12.12 -1.89
CA TYR A 34 3.00 13.47 -2.01
C TYR A 34 3.06 13.94 -3.47
N CYS A 35 3.17 15.26 -3.62
CA CYS A 35 3.51 15.91 -4.87
C CYS A 35 5.02 16.10 -4.90
N ASP A 36 5.66 15.44 -5.85
CA ASP A 36 7.05 15.68 -6.19
C ASP A 36 7.16 16.94 -7.04
N THR A 37 7.44 18.04 -6.35
CA THR A 37 7.60 19.37 -6.93
C THR A 37 8.86 19.52 -7.78
N CYS A 38 9.84 18.64 -7.60
CA CYS A 38 11.14 18.72 -8.26
C CYS A 38 11.38 17.61 -9.28
N ARG A 39 10.48 16.63 -9.36
CA ARG A 39 10.55 15.50 -10.29
C ARG A 39 11.85 14.71 -10.12
N ILE A 40 12.16 14.34 -8.89
CA ILE A 40 13.34 13.54 -8.50
C ILE A 40 12.97 12.25 -7.75
N GLN A 41 11.67 11.98 -7.55
CA GLN A 41 11.09 10.74 -7.03
C GLN A 41 11.43 10.39 -5.58
N PHE A 42 11.81 11.38 -4.77
CA PHE A 42 11.91 11.23 -3.32
C PHE A 42 11.46 12.51 -2.60
N ILE A 43 11.21 12.40 -1.30
CA ILE A 43 10.75 13.51 -0.47
C ILE A 43 11.88 14.52 -0.25
N THR A 44 11.57 15.80 -0.45
CA THR A 44 12.49 16.94 -0.23
C THR A 44 11.86 17.99 0.67
N LYS A 45 12.63 19.04 0.99
CA LYS A 45 12.15 20.24 1.69
C LYS A 45 11.01 20.97 0.96
N LEU A 46 10.81 20.72 -0.35
CA LEU A 46 9.76 21.34 -1.16
C LEU A 46 8.54 20.43 -1.40
N THR A 47 8.56 19.21 -0.87
CA THR A 47 7.47 18.25 -1.04
C THR A 47 6.17 18.75 -0.41
N GLU A 48 5.06 18.59 -1.14
CA GLU A 48 3.72 18.92 -0.68
C GLU A 48 2.91 17.62 -0.52
N PHE A 49 2.43 17.30 0.68
CA PHE A 49 1.58 16.12 0.88
C PHE A 49 0.19 16.31 0.26
N LEU A 50 -0.38 15.23 -0.28
CA LEU A 50 -1.61 15.30 -1.08
C LEU A 50 -2.80 14.76 -0.31
N GLU A 51 -3.69 15.63 0.14
CA GLU A 51 -5.02 15.27 0.64
C GLU A 51 -5.96 14.90 -0.51
N GLY A 52 -6.66 13.77 -0.42
CA GLY A 52 -7.63 13.35 -1.42
C GLY A 52 -7.05 12.57 -2.61
N ALA A 53 -5.76 12.22 -2.57
CA ALA A 53 -5.17 11.28 -3.52
C ALA A 53 -5.67 9.86 -3.29
N THR A 54 -5.95 9.16 -4.38
CA THR A 54 -6.38 7.75 -4.38
C THR A 54 -5.19 6.84 -4.66
N VAL A 55 -5.04 5.83 -3.81
CA VAL A 55 -4.10 4.72 -3.98
C VAL A 55 -4.86 3.40 -4.02
N ARG A 56 -4.23 2.36 -4.56
CA ARG A 56 -4.73 0.99 -4.55
C ARG A 56 -3.74 0.07 -3.86
N MET A 57 -4.18 -0.60 -2.81
CA MET A 57 -3.50 -1.77 -2.29
C MET A 57 -3.92 -2.98 -3.13
N GLU A 58 -2.96 -3.72 -3.67
CA GLU A 58 -3.19 -4.89 -4.50
C GLU A 58 -2.24 -6.02 -4.09
N CYS A 59 -2.77 -7.21 -3.90
CA CYS A 59 -2.00 -8.44 -3.76
C CYS A 59 -2.33 -9.38 -4.92
N LYS A 60 -1.29 -10.01 -5.45
CA LYS A 60 -1.36 -10.93 -6.59
C LYS A 60 -0.47 -12.13 -6.32
N GLU A 61 -0.91 -13.30 -6.78
CA GLU A 61 -0.05 -14.48 -6.82
C GLU A 61 1.26 -14.15 -7.56
N GLU A 62 2.37 -14.77 -7.15
CA GLU A 62 3.67 -14.59 -7.81
C GLU A 62 3.60 -14.76 -9.33
N ASN A 63 4.56 -14.15 -10.04
CA ASN A 63 4.63 -14.14 -11.51
C ASN A 63 3.42 -13.46 -12.21
N GLY A 64 2.76 -12.53 -11.51
CA GLY A 64 1.66 -11.75 -12.08
C GLY A 64 0.38 -12.56 -12.26
N GLY A 65 0.16 -13.54 -11.37
CA GLY A 65 -1.01 -14.39 -11.37
C GLY A 65 -2.30 -13.67 -10.96
N LYS A 66 -3.22 -14.40 -10.32
CA LYS A 66 -4.54 -13.87 -9.99
C LYS A 66 -4.44 -12.79 -8.89
N VAL A 67 -5.26 -11.74 -9.01
CA VAL A 67 -5.48 -10.77 -7.91
C VAL A 67 -6.23 -11.46 -6.78
N THR A 68 -5.62 -11.49 -5.60
CA THR A 68 -6.16 -12.11 -4.38
C THR A 68 -6.79 -11.07 -3.46
N PHE A 69 -6.28 -9.84 -3.48
CA PHE A 69 -6.82 -8.70 -2.73
C PHE A 69 -6.68 -7.41 -3.53
N SER A 70 -7.69 -6.55 -3.47
CA SER A 70 -7.63 -5.21 -4.06
C SER A 70 -8.56 -4.26 -3.31
N LYS A 71 -8.03 -3.13 -2.86
CA LYS A 71 -8.80 -2.11 -2.15
C LYS A 71 -8.21 -0.72 -2.39
N ASP A 72 -9.08 0.21 -2.77
CA ASP A 72 -8.71 1.62 -2.93
C ASP A 72 -8.80 2.34 -1.58
N ALA A 73 -7.92 3.31 -1.37
CA ALA A 73 -7.95 4.21 -0.22
C ALA A 73 -7.66 5.64 -0.66
N VAL A 74 -8.20 6.58 0.13
CA VAL A 74 -8.05 8.01 -0.08
C VAL A 74 -7.24 8.58 1.07
N THR A 75 -6.29 9.45 0.73
CA THR A 75 -5.43 10.13 1.70
C THR A 75 -6.15 11.23 2.45
N ASP A 76 -5.79 11.41 3.72
CA ASP A 76 -6.28 12.47 4.61
C ASP A 76 -5.50 13.79 4.41
N ALA A 77 -5.82 14.80 5.24
CA ALA A 77 -5.20 16.13 5.21
C ALA A 77 -3.66 16.14 5.36
N SER A 78 -3.08 15.08 5.92
CA SER A 78 -1.62 14.92 6.04
C SER A 78 -0.98 14.22 4.84
N GLY A 79 -1.79 13.81 3.85
CA GLY A 79 -1.38 12.94 2.76
C GLY A 79 -1.23 11.48 3.16
N SER A 80 -1.71 11.09 4.34
CA SER A 80 -1.61 9.72 4.85
C SER A 80 -2.81 8.89 4.41
N TYR A 81 -2.60 7.62 4.07
CA TYR A 81 -3.68 6.65 3.89
C TYR A 81 -3.49 5.46 4.82
N LYS A 82 -4.59 4.73 5.06
CA LYS A 82 -4.58 3.45 5.77
C LYS A 82 -5.54 2.48 5.09
N VAL A 83 -5.08 1.26 4.82
CA VAL A 83 -5.85 0.18 4.20
C VAL A 83 -5.87 -1.00 5.16
N GLU A 84 -7.07 -1.47 5.50
CA GLU A 84 -7.27 -2.74 6.18
C GLU A 84 -7.26 -3.88 5.15
N VAL A 85 -6.41 -4.88 5.40
CA VAL A 85 -6.17 -6.05 4.56
C VAL A 85 -6.52 -7.31 5.36
N ASP A 86 -7.43 -8.11 4.80
CA ASP A 86 -7.96 -9.31 5.45
C ASP A 86 -7.20 -10.55 5.00
N GLY A 87 -6.65 -11.30 5.96
CA GLY A 87 -5.92 -12.53 5.73
C GLY A 87 -4.41 -12.33 5.67
N ASP A 88 -3.70 -13.45 5.79
CA ASP A 88 -2.28 -13.55 5.51
C ASP A 88 -2.08 -13.76 4.00
N HIS A 89 -1.10 -13.06 3.44
CA HIS A 89 -0.77 -13.00 2.02
C HIS A 89 0.72 -13.36 1.80
N GLU A 90 1.26 -14.32 2.56
CA GLU A 90 2.65 -14.78 2.48
C GLU A 90 3.13 -15.11 1.06
N GLU A 91 2.29 -15.77 0.27
CA GLU A 91 2.60 -16.24 -1.09
C GLU A 91 2.29 -15.21 -2.18
N ASP A 92 1.80 -14.01 -1.80
CA ASP A 92 1.42 -12.97 -2.75
C ASP A 92 2.47 -11.86 -2.83
N ILE A 93 2.60 -11.26 -4.00
CA ILE A 93 3.24 -9.97 -4.19
C ILE A 93 2.20 -8.88 -3.90
N CYS A 94 2.37 -8.23 -2.75
CA CYS A 94 1.52 -7.13 -2.30
C CYS A 94 2.20 -5.78 -2.50
N GLU A 95 1.48 -4.83 -3.09
CA GLU A 95 2.00 -3.50 -3.42
C GLU A 95 0.91 -2.42 -3.38
N VAL A 96 1.33 -1.19 -3.07
CA VAL A 96 0.48 0.00 -3.19
C VAL A 96 0.83 0.77 -4.46
N LYS A 97 -0.19 1.18 -5.22
CA LYS A 97 -0.06 1.94 -6.47
C LYS A 97 -0.77 3.28 -6.40
N LEU A 98 -0.21 4.27 -7.09
CA LEU A 98 -0.91 5.53 -7.35
C LEU A 98 -2.05 5.32 -8.37
N ILE A 99 -3.24 5.82 -8.06
CA ILE A 99 -4.41 5.72 -8.95
C ILE A 99 -4.83 7.09 -9.46
N LYS A 100 -5.01 8.05 -8.57
CA LYS A 100 -5.51 9.37 -8.93
C LYS A 100 -4.97 10.45 -8.01
N SER A 101 -4.46 11.52 -8.61
CA SER A 101 -4.15 12.74 -7.88
C SER A 101 -5.39 13.65 -7.77
N PRO A 102 -5.58 14.35 -6.65
CA PRO A 102 -6.62 15.38 -6.51
C PRO A 102 -6.22 16.67 -7.24
N ARG A 103 -4.94 16.80 -7.65
CA ARG A 103 -4.35 18.02 -8.18
C ARG A 103 -3.96 17.88 -9.65
N PRO A 104 -4.53 18.68 -10.57
CA PRO A 104 -4.24 18.58 -12.00
C PRO A 104 -2.84 19.10 -12.38
N ASP A 105 -2.19 19.87 -11.51
CA ASP A 105 -0.80 20.32 -11.69
C ASP A 105 0.23 19.28 -11.23
N CYS A 106 -0.21 18.25 -10.49
CA CYS A 106 0.63 17.22 -9.90
C CYS A 106 -0.03 15.85 -9.96
N SER A 107 -0.19 15.33 -11.18
CA SER A 107 -0.93 14.10 -11.47
C SER A 107 -0.19 13.12 -12.37
N GLU A 108 1.04 13.46 -12.78
CA GLU A 108 1.82 12.57 -13.63
C GLU A 108 2.39 11.45 -12.76
N ILE A 109 2.37 10.22 -13.28
CA ILE A 109 3.05 9.08 -12.70
C ILE A 109 4.24 8.82 -13.61
N ASP A 110 5.43 8.63 -13.04
CA ASP A 110 6.58 8.24 -13.85
C ASP A 110 6.34 6.85 -14.46
N THR A 111 6.49 6.75 -15.76
CA THR A 111 6.30 5.49 -16.51
C THR A 111 7.61 5.01 -17.15
N GLU A 112 8.76 5.57 -16.78
CA GLU A 112 10.04 5.07 -17.27
C GLU A 112 10.24 3.60 -16.86
N PHE A 113 10.71 2.81 -17.83
CA PHE A 113 10.60 1.34 -17.86
C PHE A 113 11.29 0.61 -16.69
N HIS A 114 12.11 1.31 -15.91
CA HIS A 114 12.91 0.74 -14.82
C HIS A 114 12.37 1.09 -13.43
N LEU A 115 11.34 1.92 -13.34
CA LEU A 115 10.83 2.47 -12.09
C LEU A 115 9.36 2.09 -11.95
N GLU A 116 9.08 0.86 -11.52
CA GLU A 116 7.74 0.51 -11.06
C GLU A 116 7.37 1.45 -9.91
N GLN A 117 6.46 2.39 -10.15
CA GLN A 117 5.97 3.36 -9.16
C GLN A 117 4.95 2.68 -8.22
N SER A 118 5.39 1.62 -7.55
CA SER A 118 4.64 0.91 -6.53
C SER A 118 5.48 0.74 -5.26
N ALA A 119 4.80 0.71 -4.12
CA ALA A 119 5.42 0.45 -2.84
C ALA A 119 5.09 -0.98 -2.40
N LYS A 120 6.06 -1.89 -2.51
CA LYS A 120 5.92 -3.28 -2.07
C LYS A 120 5.85 -3.35 -0.54
N VAL A 121 4.99 -4.22 -0.03
CA VAL A 121 4.76 -4.44 1.40
C VAL A 121 4.56 -5.92 1.67
N SER A 122 5.20 -6.42 2.73
CA SER A 122 5.03 -7.81 3.16
C SER A 122 3.81 -7.92 4.09
N ILE A 123 2.83 -8.73 3.70
CA ILE A 123 1.57 -8.91 4.44
C ILE A 123 1.52 -10.35 4.96
N THR A 124 2.36 -10.63 5.95
CA THR A 124 2.39 -11.92 6.63
C THR A 124 2.96 -11.78 8.04
N LYS A 125 2.66 -12.74 8.91
CA LYS A 125 3.34 -12.89 10.22
C LYS A 125 4.70 -13.60 10.11
N ASN A 126 4.98 -14.26 8.98
CA ASN A 126 6.18 -15.07 8.79
C ASN A 126 7.40 -14.27 8.28
N ASN A 127 7.41 -12.95 8.49
CA ASN A 127 8.49 -12.04 8.07
C ASN A 127 9.31 -11.44 9.24
N GLY A 128 9.06 -11.89 10.47
CA GLY A 128 9.75 -11.39 11.67
C GLY A 128 9.26 -10.03 12.19
N ILE A 129 8.18 -9.47 11.61
CA ILE A 129 7.54 -8.24 12.07
C ILE A 129 6.41 -8.58 13.04
N ILE A 130 6.52 -8.10 14.29
CA ILE A 130 5.52 -8.35 15.35
C ILE A 130 4.23 -7.54 15.13
N SER A 131 4.34 -6.39 14.46
CA SER A 131 3.24 -5.47 14.21
C SER A 131 2.38 -5.95 13.03
N ASN A 132 1.06 -5.88 13.18
CA ASN A 132 0.13 -6.04 12.06
C ASN A 132 0.01 -4.76 11.20
N VAL A 133 0.66 -3.67 11.60
CA VAL A 133 0.74 -2.42 10.82
C VAL A 133 2.02 -2.43 9.99
N GLN A 134 1.85 -2.42 8.67
CA GLN A 134 2.92 -2.37 7.68
C GLN A 134 3.00 -0.97 7.09
N SER A 135 4.21 -0.41 7.01
CA SER A 135 4.44 0.89 6.39
C SER A 135 4.93 0.70 4.96
N ALA A 136 4.22 1.30 4.01
CA ALA A 136 4.62 1.38 2.61
C ALA A 136 5.53 2.59 2.39
N ASN A 137 6.46 2.48 1.44
CA ASN A 137 7.25 3.62 0.99
C ASN A 137 6.32 4.73 0.46
N PRO A 138 6.65 6.02 0.72
CA PRO A 138 5.88 7.13 0.18
C PRO A 138 5.86 7.11 -1.36
N LEU A 139 4.71 7.44 -1.95
CA LEU A 139 4.54 7.50 -3.40
C LEU A 139 4.29 8.94 -3.86
N GLY A 140 5.01 9.35 -4.90
CA GLY A 140 4.98 10.73 -5.41
C GLY A 140 4.30 10.82 -6.77
N PHE A 141 3.29 11.67 -6.91
CA PHE A 141 2.91 12.17 -8.23
C PHE A 141 3.89 13.25 -8.66
N LEU A 142 4.28 13.27 -9.93
CA LEU A 142 5.13 14.29 -10.49
C LEU A 142 4.34 15.56 -10.82
N ARG A 143 4.89 16.70 -10.43
CA ARG A 143 4.39 18.01 -10.85
C ARG A 143 4.72 18.26 -12.32
N LYS A 144 3.77 18.77 -13.11
CA LYS A 144 3.94 19.08 -14.55
C LYS A 144 5.17 19.94 -14.86
N LYS A 145 5.49 20.88 -13.96
CA LYS A 145 6.66 21.76 -14.06
C LYS A 145 7.33 21.83 -12.71
N ARG A 146 8.67 21.74 -12.70
CA ARG A 146 9.46 21.93 -11.48
C ARG A 146 9.23 23.32 -10.89
N LEU A 147 9.23 23.41 -9.57
CA LEU A 147 9.26 24.72 -8.90
C LEU A 147 10.62 25.40 -9.15
N PRO A 148 10.67 26.74 -9.27
CA PRO A 148 11.95 27.45 -9.43
C PRO A 148 12.94 27.19 -8.30
N ALA A 149 12.44 26.97 -7.07
CA ALA A 149 13.26 26.66 -5.90
C ALA A 149 13.93 25.27 -5.96
N CYS A 150 13.57 24.41 -6.92
CA CYS A 150 14.20 23.10 -7.07
C CYS A 150 15.68 23.18 -7.48
N ALA A 151 16.11 24.24 -8.16
CA ALA A 151 17.52 24.41 -8.53
C ALA A 151 18.45 24.40 -7.29
N GLU A 152 18.00 24.99 -6.17
CA GLU A 152 18.75 24.96 -4.91
C GLU A 152 18.73 23.57 -4.28
N VAL A 153 17.58 22.89 -4.29
CA VAL A 153 17.45 21.51 -3.78
C VAL A 153 18.37 20.55 -4.53
N LEU A 154 18.39 20.61 -5.87
CA LEU A 154 19.23 19.77 -6.71
C LEU A 154 20.71 20.00 -6.44
N LYS A 155 21.12 21.27 -6.30
CA LYS A 155 22.48 21.63 -5.92
C LYS A 155 22.87 21.09 -4.54
N ASP A 156 21.98 21.20 -3.54
CA ASP A 156 22.21 20.67 -2.19
C ASP A 156 22.42 19.14 -2.21
N LEU A 157 21.82 18.47 -3.19
CA LEU A 157 21.90 17.02 -3.41
C LEU A 157 23.07 16.59 -4.28
N GLY A 158 23.82 17.53 -4.89
CA GLY A 158 24.87 17.21 -5.86
C GLY A 158 24.33 16.59 -7.14
N VAL A 159 23.15 17.03 -7.59
CA VAL A 159 22.47 16.56 -8.80
C VAL A 159 22.30 17.75 -9.76
N ASP A 160 22.64 17.56 -11.03
CA ASP A 160 22.42 18.53 -12.09
C ASP A 160 20.93 18.58 -12.52
N ASP A 161 20.55 19.62 -13.28
CA ASP A 161 19.16 19.82 -13.72
C ASP A 161 18.60 18.69 -14.59
N ASP A 162 19.49 17.90 -15.21
CA ASP A 162 19.15 16.72 -16.02
C ASP A 162 19.10 15.42 -15.19
N GLY A 163 19.36 15.49 -13.88
CA GLY A 163 19.34 14.35 -12.97
C GLY A 163 20.67 13.59 -12.86
N THR A 164 21.74 14.08 -13.51
CA THR A 164 23.07 13.45 -13.40
C THR A 164 23.79 13.90 -12.11
N PRO A 165 24.62 13.06 -11.48
CA PRO A 165 25.45 13.48 -10.36
C PRO A 165 26.51 14.49 -10.80
N VAL A 166 26.75 15.52 -9.98
CA VAL A 166 27.80 16.55 -10.15
C VAL A 166 29.20 15.98 -9.90
#